data_AF-A0A134BNQ4-F1
#
_entry.id   AF-A0A134BNQ4-F1
#
_cell.length_a   1.000
_cell.length_b   1.000
_cell.length_c   1.000
_cell.angle_alpha   90.00
_cell.angle_beta   90.00
_cell.angle_gamma   90.00
#
_symmetry.space_group_name_H-M   'P 1'
#
loop_
_entity.id
_entity.type
_entity.pdbx_description
1 polymer ?
#
loop_
_entity_poly.entity_id
_entity_poly.type
_entity_poly.pdbx_seq_one_letter_code
_entity_poly.pdbx_strand_id
1 'polypeptide(L)'
;MFVGAVSDNFDERIDQKIFHAEIVVDSAKVSAEMKAYRLIPVIAEFQNEEGSDNLKETIEANYRKVKQEILSLVDSEIERIKNDPKLKDLIKG
;
A
#
# COMPACT_ATOMS: atom_id res chain seq x y z
N MET A 1 19.55 11.73 42.95
CA MET A 1 19.73 11.98 41.51
C MET A 1 18.37 12.39 40.96
N PHE A 2 18.22 13.61 40.44
CA PHE A 2 16.94 14.15 39.95
C PHE A 2 17.02 14.25 38.43
N VAL A 3 16.07 13.65 37.71
CA VAL A 3 16.18 13.37 36.26
C VAL A 3 15.19 14.19 35.41
N GLY A 4 14.45 15.13 36.02
CA GLY A 4 13.42 15.91 35.33
C GLY A 4 12.01 15.56 35.81
N ALA A 5 11.03 16.37 35.40
CA ALA A 5 9.60 16.11 35.55
C ALA A 5 8.95 16.17 34.16
N VAL A 6 8.02 15.24 33.89
CA VAL A 6 7.30 15.13 32.62
C VAL A 6 5.81 15.16 32.92
N SER A 7 5.06 15.99 32.20
CA SER A 7 3.60 16.00 32.23
C SER A 7 3.09 15.11 31.10
N ASP A 8 2.16 14.20 31.42
CA ASP A 8 1.49 13.36 30.42
C ASP A 8 0.47 14.16 29.59
N ASN A 9 0.05 15.33 30.10
CA ASN A 9 -0.93 16.21 29.50
C ASN A 9 -0.25 17.39 28.78
N PHE A 10 -0.44 17.49 27.46
CA PHE A 10 0.16 18.55 26.63
C PHE A 10 -0.32 19.97 26.99
N ASP A 11 -1.49 20.07 27.60
CA ASP A 11 -2.11 21.30 28.07
C ASP A 11 -1.70 21.68 29.51
N GLU A 12 -1.11 20.74 30.26
CA GLU A 12 -0.67 20.96 31.63
C GLU A 12 0.84 21.26 31.67
N ARG A 13 1.16 22.55 31.74
CA ARG A 13 2.54 23.04 31.86
C ARG A 13 3.04 22.95 33.30
N ILE A 14 4.26 22.47 33.48
CA ILE A 14 4.92 22.41 34.79
C ILE A 14 5.63 23.75 35.07
N ASP A 15 5.06 24.59 35.94
CA ASP A 15 5.58 25.94 36.27
C ASP A 15 6.75 25.97 37.28
N GLN A 16 7.36 24.81 37.59
CA GLN A 16 8.38 24.74 38.63
C GLN A 16 9.69 25.43 38.22
N LYS A 17 10.07 26.48 38.94
CA LYS A 17 11.28 27.30 38.72
C LYS A 17 12.62 26.58 39.01
N ILE A 18 12.61 25.30 39.36
CA ILE A 18 13.84 24.53 39.68
C ILE A 18 14.54 24.01 38.42
N PHE A 19 13.90 24.10 37.25
CA PHE A 19 14.46 23.62 35.98
C PHE A 19 15.12 24.74 35.19
N HIS A 20 16.30 24.47 34.64
CA HIS A 20 17.08 25.43 33.85
C HIS A 20 16.54 25.61 32.42
N ALA A 21 15.79 24.63 31.90
CA ALA A 21 15.21 24.63 30.56
C ALA A 21 13.90 23.85 30.56
N GLU A 22 13.02 24.18 29.63
CA GLU A 22 11.74 23.51 29.39
C GLU A 22 11.63 23.08 27.93
N ILE A 23 10.93 21.97 27.68
CA ILE A 23 10.53 21.55 26.34
C ILE A 23 9.01 21.59 26.33
N VAL A 24 8.45 22.56 25.62
CA VAL A 24 7.00 22.78 25.53
C VAL A 24 6.52 22.35 24.16
N VAL A 25 5.48 21.51 24.12
CA VAL A 25 4.79 21.16 22.88
C VAL A 25 3.80 22.27 22.55
N ASP A 26 3.93 22.89 21.38
CA ASP A 26 2.97 23.89 20.89
C ASP A 26 1.69 23.18 20.40
N SER A 27 0.78 22.95 21.35
CA SER A 27 -0.50 22.28 21.10
C SER A 27 -1.40 23.05 20.13
N ALA A 28 -1.30 24.39 20.09
CA ALA A 28 -2.05 25.23 19.18
C ALA A 28 -1.56 25.04 17.73
N LYS A 29 -0.24 25.00 17.52
CA LYS A 29 0.36 24.71 16.21
C LYS A 29 0.05 23.29 15.76
N VAL A 30 0.20 22.29 16.63
CA VAL A 30 -0.14 20.89 16.30
C VAL A 30 -1.62 20.76 15.95
N SER A 31 -2.53 21.40 16.68
CA SER A 31 -3.95 21.41 16.36
C SER A 31 -4.25 22.05 15.01
N ALA A 32 -3.57 23.16 14.68
CA ALA A 32 -3.72 23.81 13.38
C ALA A 32 -3.21 22.93 12.23
N GLU A 33 -2.09 22.23 12.42
CA GLU A 33 -1.55 21.26 11.46
C GLU A 33 -2.50 20.07 11.27
N MET A 34 -3.04 19.52 12.36
CA MET A 34 -4.00 18.41 12.31
C MET A 34 -5.29 18.78 11.59
N LYS A 35 -5.77 20.02 11.73
CA LYS A 35 -6.94 20.53 10.99
C LYS A 35 -6.68 20.64 9.48
N ALA A 36 -5.43 20.76 9.07
CA ALA A 36 -5.02 20.81 7.67
C ALA A 36 -4.77 19.42 7.06
N TYR A 37 -4.90 18.35 7.84
CA TYR A 37 -4.74 16.99 7.33
C TYR A 37 -5.79 16.69 6.25
N ARG A 38 -5.30 16.14 5.14
CA ARG A 38 -6.13 15.64 4.06
C ARG A 38 -6.17 14.13 4.14
N LEU A 39 -7.30 13.55 3.74
CA LEU A 39 -7.40 12.11 3.57
C LEU A 39 -6.34 11.65 2.56
N ILE A 40 -5.72 10.50 2.86
CA ILE A 40 -4.83 9.85 1.91
C ILE A 40 -5.68 9.47 0.69
N PRO A 41 -5.30 9.89 -0.52
CA PRO A 41 -6.05 9.54 -1.71
C PRO A 41 -6.05 8.03 -1.91
N VAL A 42 -7.20 7.47 -2.26
CA VAL A 42 -7.30 6.06 -2.61
C VAL A 42 -6.72 5.87 -4.01
N ILE A 43 -5.64 5.09 -4.12
CA ILE A 43 -4.90 4.87 -5.38
C ILE A 43 -5.62 3.84 -6.26
N ALA A 44 -6.23 2.84 -5.65
CA ALA A 44 -7.02 1.83 -6.32
C ALA A 44 -8.17 1.41 -5.40
N GLU A 45 -9.40 1.60 -5.86
CA GLU A 45 -10.59 1.08 -5.19
C GLU A 45 -10.84 -0.36 -5.65
N PHE A 46 -10.95 -1.26 -4.67
CA PHE A 46 -11.37 -2.65 -4.89
C PHE A 46 -12.79 -2.85 -4.37
N GLN A 47 -13.67 -1.89 -4.65
CA GLN A 47 -15.09 -1.99 -4.31
C GLN A 47 -15.87 -2.46 -5.53
N ASN A 48 -16.87 -3.33 -5.31
CA ASN A 48 -17.84 -3.69 -6.33
C ASN A 48 -18.96 -2.63 -6.44
N GLU A 49 -19.92 -2.82 -7.36
CA GLU A 49 -21.05 -1.89 -7.57
C GLU A 49 -21.91 -1.66 -6.31
N GLU A 50 -21.86 -2.58 -5.34
CA GLU A 50 -22.55 -2.50 -4.05
C GLU A 50 -21.69 -1.91 -2.93
N GLY A 51 -20.45 -1.48 -3.23
CA GLY A 51 -19.51 -0.90 -2.26
C GLY A 51 -18.80 -1.92 -1.36
N SER A 52 -18.97 -3.23 -1.60
CA SER A 52 -18.32 -4.31 -0.85
C SER A 52 -16.89 -4.57 -1.39
N ASP A 53 -15.99 -4.96 -0.49
CA ASP A 53 -14.61 -5.32 -0.83
C ASP A 53 -14.57 -6.53 -1.78
N ASN A 54 -14.05 -6.32 -2.98
CA ASN A 54 -13.89 -7.31 -4.05
C ASN A 54 -12.43 -7.71 -4.28
N LEU A 55 -11.50 -7.27 -3.43
CA LEU A 55 -10.05 -7.43 -3.65
C LEU A 55 -9.67 -8.88 -3.97
N LYS A 56 -10.18 -9.83 -3.19
CA LYS A 56 -9.88 -11.25 -3.35
C LYS A 56 -10.38 -11.79 -4.69
N GLU A 57 -11.59 -11.42 -5.09
CA GLU A 57 -12.19 -11.84 -6.35
C GLU A 57 -11.42 -11.27 -7.54
N THR A 58 -11.08 -9.98 -7.48
CA THR A 58 -10.30 -9.29 -8.51
C THR A 58 -8.93 -9.94 -8.70
N ILE A 59 -8.24 -10.29 -7.60
CA ILE A 59 -6.95 -11.01 -7.64
C ILE A 59 -7.11 -12.40 -8.28
N GLU A 60 -8.13 -13.15 -7.87
CA GLU A 60 -8.36 -14.50 -8.38
C GLU A 60 -8.72 -14.49 -9.88
N ALA A 61 -9.58 -13.56 -10.30
CA ALA A 61 -9.92 -13.37 -11.71
C ALA A 61 -8.70 -13.01 -12.55
N ASN A 62 -7.83 -12.12 -12.07
CA ASN A 62 -6.58 -11.77 -12.74
C ASN A 62 -5.66 -13.00 -12.87
N TYR A 63 -5.46 -13.74 -11.78
CA TYR A 63 -4.64 -14.95 -11.80
C TYR A 63 -5.14 -15.98 -12.82
N ARG A 64 -6.46 -16.25 -12.83
CA ARG A 64 -7.08 -17.18 -13.79
C ARG A 64 -6.92 -16.70 -15.22
N LYS A 65 -7.14 -15.41 -15.48
CA LYS A 65 -6.98 -14.79 -16.80
C LYS A 65 -5.54 -14.94 -17.31
N VAL A 66 -4.56 -14.50 -16.52
CA VAL A 66 -3.14 -14.59 -16.90
C VAL A 66 -2.75 -16.03 -17.16
N LYS A 67 -3.19 -16.97 -16.31
CA LYS A 67 -2.92 -18.40 -16.52
C LYS A 67 -3.47 -18.92 -17.85
N GLN A 68 -4.70 -18.55 -18.21
CA GLN A 68 -5.31 -18.94 -19.48
C GLN A 68 -4.60 -18.31 -20.69
N GLU A 69 -4.26 -17.02 -20.60
CA GLU A 69 -3.53 -16.31 -21.65
C GLU A 69 -2.16 -16.93 -21.91
N ILE A 70 -1.42 -17.31 -20.86
CA ILE A 70 -0.13 -17.97 -21.00
C ILE A 70 -0.27 -19.36 -21.64
N LEU A 71 -1.28 -20.15 -21.27
CA LEU A 71 -1.53 -21.44 -21.91
C LEU A 71 -1.84 -21.26 -23.40
N SER A 72 -2.73 -20.32 -23.74
CA SER A 72 -3.08 -20.01 -25.13
C SER A 72 -1.87 -19.51 -25.93
N LEU A 73 -1.01 -18.71 -25.31
CA LEU A 73 0.23 -18.23 -25.93
C LEU A 73 1.18 -19.39 -26.22
N VAL A 74 1.38 -20.30 -25.26
CA VAL A 74 2.23 -21.47 -25.44
C VAL A 74 1.70 -22.36 -26.56
N ASP A 75 0.40 -22.66 -26.57
CA ASP A 75 -0.21 -23.48 -27.63
C ASP A 75 -0.05 -22.83 -29.00
N SER A 76 -0.29 -21.52 -29.09
CA SER A 76 -0.13 -20.76 -30.33
C SER A 76 1.31 -20.76 -30.83
N GLU A 77 2.28 -20.62 -29.92
CA GLU A 77 3.70 -20.65 -30.26
C GLU A 77 4.17 -22.06 -30.66
N ILE A 78 3.66 -23.10 -30.01
CA ILE A 78 3.91 -24.50 -30.41
C ILE A 78 3.40 -24.72 -31.85
N GLU A 79 2.18 -24.30 -32.16
CA GLU A 79 1.63 -24.42 -33.51
C GLU A 79 2.40 -23.57 -34.53
N ARG A 80 2.82 -22.36 -34.16
CA ARG A 80 3.68 -21.51 -35.01
C ARG A 80 5.00 -22.19 -35.35
N ILE A 81 5.66 -22.79 -34.35
CA ILE A 81 6.95 -23.48 -34.53
C ILE A 81 6.80 -24.75 -35.36
N LYS A 82 5.73 -25.55 -35.14
CA LYS A 82 5.45 -26.74 -35.97
C LYS A 82 5.27 -26.40 -37.45
N ASN A 83 4.62 -25.27 -37.73
CA ASN A 83 4.30 -24.83 -39.08
C ASN A 83 5.46 -24.07 -39.76
N ASP A 84 6.52 -23.70 -39.03
CA ASP A 84 7.71 -23.05 -39.61
C ASP A 84 8.75 -24.10 -40.01
N PRO A 85 9.05 -24.27 -41.31
CA PRO A 85 10.03 -25.25 -41.79
C PRO A 85 11.43 -25.08 -41.20
N LYS A 86 11.80 -23.88 -40.74
CA LYS A 86 13.11 -23.58 -40.13
C LYS A 86 13.17 -23.92 -38.64
N LEU A 87 12.01 -24.03 -37.97
CA LEU A 87 11.93 -24.18 -36.51
C LEU A 87 11.30 -25.51 -36.08
N LYS A 88 10.59 -26.22 -36.97
CA LYS A 88 9.90 -27.49 -36.68
C LYS A 88 10.77 -28.55 -36.01
N ASP A 89 12.07 -28.59 -36.32
CA ASP A 89 13.00 -29.59 -35.80
C ASP A 89 13.35 -29.36 -34.30
N LEU A 90 12.96 -28.20 -33.74
CA LEU A 90 13.14 -27.85 -32.33
C LEU A 90 12.11 -28.51 -31.40
N ILE A 91 10.97 -28.97 -31.93
CA ILE A 91 9.94 -29.68 -31.17
C ILE A 91 10.17 -31.17 -31.35
N LYS A 92 10.56 -31.87 -30.28
CA LYS A 92 10.53 -33.34 -30.26
C LYS A 92 9.09 -33.78 -30.01
N GLY A 93 8.53 -34.53 -30.96
CA GLY A 93 7.21 -35.16 -30.85
C GLY A 93 7.14 -36.17 -29.72
#